data_AF-A0A428VVQ4-F1
#
_entry.id   AF-A0A428VVQ4-F1
#
_cell.length_a   1.000
_cell.length_b   1.000
_cell.length_c   1.000
_cell.angle_alpha   90.00
_cell.angle_beta   90.00
_cell.angle_gamma   90.00
#
_symmetry.space_group_name_H-M   'P 1'
#
loop_
_entity.id
_entity.type
_entity.pdbx_description
1 polymer ?
#
loop_
_entity_poly.entity_id
_entity_poly.type
_entity_poly.pdbx_seq_one_letter_code
_entity_poly.pdbx_strand_id
1 'polypeptide(L)'
;MGFTGSLILARTQVSLIDMLAPHEAELVSRRDDNWQLAAVMGESPDIPGWAAELVEATAAPVLIAVVGDSDTALLLADSPDGHRWVTVLNAPPDSAGRAAVADSRAMTAIAEAAVSWAAEAGHAVATDAVLTALCEADRDNRAADQAFSDALDAGDFAATHEVVRNQISFIEVYVLRVLVALGVAVSVQDTGSWWAHLADQAHAPSPLPGDLPTG
;
A
#
# COMPACT_ATOMS: atom_id res chain seq x y z
N MET A 1 -0.96 1.19 17.08
CA MET A 1 -1.88 0.38 16.27
C MET A 1 -1.70 0.88 14.86
N GLY A 2 -1.10 0.08 13.99
CA GLY A 2 -0.91 0.42 12.59
C GLY A 2 -2.19 0.21 11.78
N PHE A 3 -2.20 0.76 10.56
CA PHE A 3 -3.16 0.39 9.53
C PHE A 3 -2.91 -1.05 9.08
N THR A 4 -3.99 -1.85 9.06
CA THR A 4 -4.06 -3.14 8.39
C THR A 4 -5.20 -3.08 7.38
N GLY A 5 -4.88 -3.31 6.11
CA GLY A 5 -5.82 -3.10 5.03
C GLY A 5 -5.19 -3.23 3.65
N SER A 6 -5.92 -2.83 2.62
CA SER A 6 -5.43 -2.83 1.24
C SER A 6 -5.63 -1.47 0.59
N LEU A 7 -4.62 -0.96 -0.11
CA LEU A 7 -4.75 0.14 -1.05
C LEU A 7 -4.93 -0.44 -2.46
N ILE A 8 -6.03 -0.10 -3.12
CA ILE A 8 -6.40 -0.64 -4.42
C ILE A 8 -6.41 0.51 -5.42
N LEU A 9 -5.55 0.41 -6.42
CA LEU A 9 -5.46 1.34 -7.53
C LEU A 9 -5.97 0.65 -8.80
N ALA A 10 -7.00 1.22 -9.40
CA ALA A 10 -7.59 0.71 -10.64
C ALA A 10 -8.01 1.86 -11.55
N ARG A 11 -7.96 1.61 -12.86
CA ARG A 11 -8.48 2.55 -13.86
C ARG A 11 -9.89 2.15 -14.25
N THR A 12 -10.89 2.93 -13.85
CA THR A 12 -12.30 2.60 -14.09
C THR A 12 -13.18 3.83 -14.24
N GLN A 13 -14.15 3.76 -15.16
CA GLN A 13 -15.16 4.80 -15.35
C GLN A 13 -16.23 4.76 -14.27
N VAL A 14 -16.51 3.58 -13.72
CA VAL A 14 -17.43 3.37 -12.61
C VAL A 14 -16.71 3.69 -11.29
N SER A 15 -17.46 4.00 -10.24
CA SER A 15 -16.89 4.23 -8.92
C SER A 15 -16.19 2.98 -8.41
N LEU A 16 -14.91 3.10 -8.01
CA LEU A 16 -14.15 1.95 -7.47
C LEU A 16 -14.76 1.44 -6.16
N ILE A 17 -15.30 2.33 -5.32
CA ILE A 17 -15.96 1.92 -4.07
C ILE A 17 -17.25 1.11 -4.32
N ASP A 18 -17.95 1.34 -5.42
CA ASP A 18 -19.15 0.56 -5.76
C ASP A 18 -18.76 -0.88 -6.16
N MET A 19 -17.60 -1.04 -6.81
CA MET A 19 -17.02 -2.34 -7.13
C MET A 19 -16.51 -3.08 -5.88
N LEU A 20 -16.16 -2.32 -4.83
CA LEU A 20 -15.68 -2.82 -3.54
C LEU A 20 -16.76 -2.84 -2.46
N ALA A 21 -18.03 -2.61 -2.80
CA ALA A 21 -19.14 -2.44 -1.86
C ALA A 21 -19.34 -3.56 -0.80
N PRO A 22 -18.96 -4.83 -1.03
CA PRO A 22 -18.99 -5.85 0.03
C PRO A 22 -17.98 -5.60 1.16
N HIS A 23 -17.05 -4.67 0.97
CA HIS A 23 -15.95 -4.36 1.89
C HIS A 23 -16.09 -2.95 2.46
N GLU A 24 -15.54 -2.75 3.65
CA GLU A 24 -15.42 -1.42 4.24
C GLU A 24 -14.35 -0.64 3.48
N ALA A 25 -14.78 0.01 2.40
CA ALA A 25 -13.93 0.71 1.44
C ALA A 25 -14.19 2.21 1.45
N GLU A 26 -13.11 2.99 1.34
CA GLU A 26 -13.14 4.45 1.22
C GLU A 26 -12.35 4.88 -0.03
N LEU A 27 -12.89 5.86 -0.77
CA LEU A 27 -12.24 6.39 -1.96
C LEU A 27 -11.18 7.43 -1.56
N VAL A 28 -9.92 7.18 -1.90
CA VAL A 28 -8.78 8.05 -1.52
C VAL A 28 -8.67 9.22 -2.45
N SER A 29 -8.75 8.92 -3.74
CA SER A 29 -8.48 9.91 -4.77
C SER A 29 -8.96 9.41 -6.12
N ARG A 30 -9.16 10.38 -7.01
CA ARG A 30 -9.54 10.17 -8.40
C ARG A 30 -8.77 11.13 -9.30
N ARG A 31 -8.34 10.65 -10.45
CA ARG A 31 -7.73 11.45 -11.53
C ARG A 31 -8.68 11.55 -12.73
N ASP A 32 -8.42 12.56 -13.56
CA ASP A 32 -9.18 12.83 -14.79
C ASP A 32 -9.05 11.72 -15.85
N ASP A 33 -8.02 10.88 -15.76
CA ASP A 33 -7.79 9.73 -16.65
C ASP A 33 -8.42 8.42 -16.15
N ASN A 34 -9.34 8.52 -15.18
CA ASN A 34 -10.11 7.44 -14.55
C ASN A 34 -9.33 6.55 -13.57
N TRP A 35 -8.08 6.89 -13.24
CA TRP A 35 -7.40 6.25 -12.11
C TRP A 35 -8.09 6.61 -10.80
N GLN A 36 -8.42 5.59 -10.02
CA GLN A 36 -9.04 5.69 -8.71
C GLN A 36 -8.23 4.87 -7.72
N LEU A 37 -7.97 5.44 -6.55
CA LEU A 37 -7.35 4.76 -5.43
C LEU A 37 -8.38 4.65 -4.32
N ALA A 38 -8.59 3.45 -3.79
CA ALA A 38 -9.44 3.18 -2.64
C ALA A 38 -8.63 2.47 -1.56
N ALA A 39 -8.96 2.68 -0.29
CA ALA A 39 -8.49 1.83 0.80
C ALA A 39 -9.62 0.93 1.27
N VAL A 40 -9.28 -0.32 1.59
CA VAL A 40 -10.17 -1.31 2.18
C VAL A 40 -9.62 -1.66 3.55
N MET A 41 -10.45 -1.54 4.58
CA MET A 41 -10.05 -1.82 5.97
C MET A 41 -10.06 -3.32 6.27
N GLY A 42 -9.10 -3.77 7.07
CA GLY A 42 -9.02 -5.15 7.56
C GLY A 42 -8.32 -6.13 6.60
N GLU A 43 -8.25 -7.39 7.01
CA GLU A 43 -7.61 -8.44 6.22
C GLU A 43 -8.51 -8.91 5.08
N SER A 44 -7.97 -9.00 3.87
CA SER A 44 -8.63 -9.63 2.73
C SER A 44 -7.94 -10.96 2.39
N PRO A 45 -8.68 -12.09 2.37
CA PRO A 45 -8.07 -13.42 2.27
C PRO A 45 -7.68 -13.85 0.84
N ASP A 46 -8.19 -13.19 -0.22
CA ASP A 46 -7.93 -13.58 -1.62
C ASP A 46 -7.56 -12.39 -2.53
N ILE A 47 -6.36 -11.85 -2.30
CA ILE A 47 -5.83 -10.72 -3.06
C ILE A 47 -5.59 -11.05 -4.54
N PRO A 48 -5.04 -12.22 -4.92
CA PRO A 48 -4.91 -12.58 -6.33
C PRO A 48 -6.28 -12.71 -7.03
N GLY A 49 -7.28 -13.26 -6.36
CA GLY A 49 -8.65 -13.33 -6.87
C GLY A 49 -9.24 -11.94 -7.11
N TRP A 50 -9.12 -11.02 -6.15
CA TRP A 50 -9.56 -9.64 -6.32
C TRP A 50 -8.88 -8.91 -7.47
N ALA A 51 -7.56 -9.05 -7.61
CA ALA A 51 -6.85 -8.42 -8.72
C ALA A 51 -7.38 -8.93 -10.07
N ALA A 52 -7.61 -10.23 -10.20
CA ALA A 52 -8.17 -10.82 -11.41
C ALA A 52 -9.60 -10.34 -11.69
N GLU A 53 -10.48 -10.31 -10.67
CA GLU A 53 -11.85 -9.81 -10.79
C GLU A 53 -11.89 -8.32 -11.19
N LEU A 54 -11.03 -7.50 -10.59
CA LEU A 54 -10.94 -6.08 -10.93
C LEU A 54 -10.36 -5.86 -12.34
N VAL A 55 -9.36 -6.63 -12.75
CA VAL A 55 -8.84 -6.59 -14.13
C VAL A 55 -9.94 -6.96 -15.13
N GLU A 56 -10.72 -8.00 -14.86
CA GLU A 56 -11.84 -8.41 -15.71
C GLU A 56 -12.92 -7.34 -15.76
N ALA A 57 -13.33 -6.79 -14.61
CA ALA A 57 -14.40 -5.81 -14.50
C ALA A 57 -14.03 -4.45 -15.12
N THR A 58 -12.75 -4.08 -15.08
CA THR A 58 -12.26 -2.78 -15.56
C THR A 58 -11.64 -2.83 -16.95
N ALA A 59 -11.28 -4.04 -17.42
CA ALA A 59 -10.46 -4.25 -18.61
C ALA A 59 -9.19 -3.37 -18.61
N ALA A 60 -8.62 -3.15 -17.42
CA ALA A 60 -7.48 -2.27 -17.24
C ALA A 60 -6.52 -2.82 -16.16
N PRO A 61 -5.25 -2.36 -16.15
CA PRO A 61 -4.30 -2.75 -15.12
C PRO A 61 -4.72 -2.33 -13.71
N VAL A 62 -4.46 -3.19 -12.73
CA VAL A 62 -4.79 -3.02 -11.31
C VAL A 62 -3.53 -3.23 -10.47
N LEU A 63 -3.39 -2.47 -9.40
CA LEU A 63 -2.36 -2.64 -8.39
C LEU A 63 -3.00 -2.65 -7.01
N ILE A 64 -2.66 -3.66 -6.20
CA ILE A 64 -3.10 -3.81 -4.82
C ILE A 64 -1.87 -3.80 -3.91
N ALA A 65 -1.87 -2.94 -2.91
CA ALA A 65 -0.90 -2.93 -1.82
C ALA A 65 -1.58 -3.41 -0.55
N VAL A 66 -1.24 -4.60 -0.06
CA VAL A 66 -1.76 -5.17 1.19
C VAL A 66 -0.80 -4.79 2.29
N VAL A 67 -1.28 -4.02 3.26
CA VAL A 67 -0.49 -3.51 4.37
C VAL A 67 -0.86 -4.27 5.64
N GLY A 68 0.14 -4.81 6.33
CA GLY A 68 0.00 -5.41 7.65
C GLY A 68 0.65 -4.54 8.71
N ASP A 69 -0.12 -4.15 9.74
CA ASP A 69 0.30 -3.34 10.91
C ASP A 69 1.20 -2.12 10.58
N SER A 70 1.08 -1.59 9.37
CA SER A 70 1.94 -0.54 8.80
C SER A 70 3.45 -0.85 8.73
N ASP A 71 3.87 -2.09 8.94
CA ASP A 71 5.29 -2.48 8.90
C ASP A 71 5.69 -3.14 7.58
N THR A 72 4.77 -3.84 6.94
CA THR A 72 5.00 -4.68 5.75
C THR A 72 3.96 -4.36 4.70
N ALA A 73 4.36 -4.32 3.43
CA ALA A 73 3.41 -4.28 2.32
C ALA A 73 3.72 -5.34 1.26
N LEU A 74 2.72 -6.14 0.91
CA LEU A 74 2.71 -6.91 -0.32
C LEU A 74 2.17 -6.03 -1.44
N LEU A 75 2.99 -5.78 -2.47
CA LEU A 75 2.55 -5.17 -3.71
C LEU A 75 2.26 -6.28 -4.72
N LEU A 76 1.06 -6.28 -5.27
CA LEU A 76 0.63 -7.16 -6.34
C LEU A 76 0.03 -6.33 -7.45
N ALA A 77 0.46 -6.59 -8.68
CA ALA A 77 -0.15 -5.97 -9.85
C ALA A 77 -0.56 -7.04 -10.87
N ASP A 78 -1.67 -6.77 -11.53
CA ASP A 78 -2.20 -7.60 -12.61
C ASP A 78 -2.72 -6.72 -13.74
N SER A 79 -2.82 -7.27 -14.94
CA SER A 79 -3.27 -6.56 -16.12
C SER A 79 -3.95 -7.49 -17.14
N PRO A 80 -4.79 -6.93 -18.04
CA PRO A 80 -5.44 -7.68 -19.10
C PRO A 80 -4.50 -8.53 -19.97
N ASP A 81 -3.33 -8.01 -20.33
CA ASP A 81 -2.34 -8.73 -21.17
C ASP A 81 -1.45 -9.68 -20.34
N GLY A 82 -1.72 -9.83 -19.04
CA GLY A 82 -1.06 -10.78 -18.15
C GLY A 82 0.29 -10.30 -17.60
N HIS A 83 0.54 -8.99 -17.59
CA HIS A 83 1.72 -8.40 -16.96
C HIS A 83 1.56 -8.40 -15.43
N ARG A 84 2.01 -9.49 -14.81
CA ARG A 84 1.93 -9.71 -13.36
C ARG A 84 3.28 -9.52 -12.69
N TRP A 85 3.28 -8.84 -11.55
CA TRP A 85 4.44 -8.79 -10.67
C TRP A 85 4.00 -8.72 -9.20
N VAL A 86 4.90 -9.18 -8.34
CA VAL A 86 4.70 -9.20 -6.89
C VAL A 86 6.01 -8.88 -6.19
N THR A 87 5.94 -8.09 -5.13
CA THR A 87 7.08 -7.85 -4.23
C THR A 87 6.58 -7.52 -2.84
N VAL A 88 7.47 -7.63 -1.85
CA VAL A 88 7.15 -7.34 -0.45
C VAL A 88 8.11 -6.30 0.08
N LEU A 89 7.59 -5.16 0.52
CA LEU A 89 8.35 -4.13 1.20
C LEU A 89 8.48 -4.51 2.68
N ASN A 90 9.70 -4.43 3.21
CA ASN A 90 10.04 -4.84 4.59
C ASN A 90 9.57 -6.26 4.95
N ALA A 91 9.72 -7.20 4.02
CA ALA A 91 9.40 -8.61 4.27
C ALA A 91 10.08 -9.14 5.56
N PRO A 92 9.44 -10.01 6.35
CA PRO A 92 10.04 -10.52 7.59
C PRO A 92 11.45 -11.11 7.38
N PRO A 93 12.34 -11.02 8.39
CA PRO A 93 13.62 -11.75 8.37
C PRO A 93 13.40 -13.22 8.01
N ASP A 94 14.34 -13.80 7.25
CA ASP A 94 14.31 -15.21 6.81
C ASP A 94 13.10 -15.62 5.93
N SER A 95 12.31 -14.67 5.45
CA SER A 95 11.22 -14.94 4.49
C SER A 95 11.71 -15.02 3.04
N ALA A 96 10.95 -15.70 2.18
CA ALA A 96 11.19 -15.71 0.74
C ALA A 96 11.11 -14.31 0.12
N GLY A 97 10.23 -13.45 0.64
CA GLY A 97 10.15 -12.04 0.24
C GLY A 97 11.44 -11.28 0.56
N ARG A 98 12.03 -11.51 1.74
CA ARG A 98 13.31 -10.90 2.12
C ARG A 98 14.45 -11.36 1.22
N ALA A 99 14.50 -12.65 0.88
CA ALA A 99 15.47 -13.18 -0.06
C ALA A 99 15.31 -12.58 -1.47
N ALA A 100 14.08 -12.43 -1.95
CA ALA A 100 13.80 -11.85 -3.27
C ALA A 100 14.23 -10.38 -3.36
N VAL A 101 13.99 -9.57 -2.33
CA VAL A 101 14.39 -8.15 -2.35
C VAL A 101 15.91 -7.96 -2.18
N ALA A 102 16.59 -8.89 -1.49
CA ALA A 102 18.03 -8.87 -1.36
C ALA A 102 18.77 -9.33 -2.64
N ASP A 103 18.10 -10.06 -3.52
CA ASP A 103 18.64 -10.49 -4.81
C ASP A 103 18.44 -9.40 -5.88
N SER A 104 19.55 -8.75 -6.28
CA SER A 104 19.52 -7.71 -7.31
C SER A 104 18.92 -8.17 -8.62
N ARG A 105 19.13 -9.45 -9.02
CA ARG A 105 18.57 -9.99 -10.26
C ARG A 105 17.06 -10.16 -10.15
N ALA A 106 16.58 -10.64 -9.01
CA ALA A 106 15.15 -10.78 -8.75
C ALA A 106 14.46 -9.41 -8.75
N MET A 107 15.06 -8.41 -8.09
CA MET A 107 14.54 -7.04 -8.09
C MET A 107 14.55 -6.37 -9.46
N THR A 108 15.59 -6.58 -10.27
CA THR A 108 15.59 -6.10 -11.67
C THR A 108 14.44 -6.74 -12.46
N ALA A 109 14.22 -8.06 -12.32
CA ALA A 109 13.13 -8.74 -13.02
C ALA A 109 11.74 -8.23 -12.58
N ILE A 110 11.56 -7.95 -11.29
CA ILE A 110 10.34 -7.30 -10.77
C ILE A 110 10.16 -5.92 -11.38
N ALA A 111 11.23 -5.10 -11.44
CA ALA A 111 11.17 -3.78 -12.03
C ALA A 111 10.83 -3.83 -13.53
N GLU A 112 11.41 -4.75 -14.30
CA GLU A 112 11.08 -4.95 -15.72
C GLU A 112 9.61 -5.36 -15.94
N ALA A 113 9.09 -6.26 -15.10
CA ALA A 113 7.68 -6.65 -15.13
C ALA A 113 6.76 -5.47 -14.75
N ALA A 114 7.17 -4.65 -13.78
CA ALA A 114 6.45 -3.45 -13.39
C ALA A 114 6.46 -2.36 -14.47
N VAL A 115 7.55 -2.21 -15.24
CA VAL A 115 7.58 -1.34 -16.41
C VAL A 115 6.63 -1.84 -17.51
N SER A 116 6.56 -3.16 -17.72
CA SER A 116 5.64 -3.75 -18.71
C SER A 116 4.18 -3.52 -18.33
N TRP A 117 3.85 -3.71 -17.06
CA TRP A 117 2.55 -3.34 -16.49
C TRP A 117 2.25 -1.85 -16.64
N ALA A 118 3.22 -0.97 -16.32
CA ALA A 118 3.06 0.47 -16.44
C ALA A 118 2.83 0.91 -17.90
N ALA A 119 3.50 0.26 -18.86
CA ALA A 119 3.31 0.52 -20.28
C ALA A 119 1.86 0.21 -20.73
N GLU A 120 1.29 -0.91 -20.29
CA GLU A 120 -0.11 -1.25 -20.53
C GLU A 120 -1.07 -0.27 -19.85
N ALA A 121 -0.69 0.22 -18.67
CA ALA A 121 -1.39 1.29 -17.96
C ALA A 121 -1.31 2.67 -18.68
N GLY A 122 -0.53 2.78 -19.76
CA GLY A 122 -0.36 3.99 -20.56
C GLY A 122 0.79 4.89 -20.09
N HIS A 123 1.70 4.37 -19.26
CA HIS A 123 2.80 5.10 -18.67
C HIS A 123 4.15 4.62 -19.21
N ALA A 124 4.95 5.55 -19.73
CA ALA A 124 6.33 5.28 -20.12
C ALA A 124 7.25 5.62 -18.94
N VAL A 125 7.84 4.59 -18.34
CA VAL A 125 8.73 4.71 -17.17
C VAL A 125 10.04 3.96 -17.43
N ALA A 126 11.12 4.42 -16.82
CA ALA A 126 12.43 3.78 -16.94
C ALA A 126 12.59 2.69 -15.88
N THR A 127 13.10 1.52 -16.28
CA THR A 127 13.36 0.39 -15.35
C THR A 127 14.24 0.80 -14.18
N ASP A 128 15.31 1.58 -14.42
CA ASP A 128 16.20 2.05 -13.36
C ASP A 128 15.49 2.92 -12.33
N ALA A 129 14.49 3.71 -12.75
CA ALA A 129 13.72 4.55 -11.84
C ALA A 129 12.79 3.71 -10.96
N VAL A 130 12.12 2.71 -11.55
CA VAL A 130 11.26 1.77 -10.81
C VAL A 130 12.08 0.91 -9.84
N LEU A 131 13.21 0.39 -10.30
CA LEU A 131 14.15 -0.39 -9.48
C LEU A 131 14.65 0.44 -8.29
N THR A 132 15.09 1.67 -8.55
CA THR A 132 15.53 2.60 -7.51
C THR A 132 14.43 2.82 -6.47
N ALA A 133 13.21 3.14 -6.91
CA ALA A 133 12.09 3.39 -6.02
C ALA A 133 11.74 2.18 -5.15
N LEU A 134 11.71 0.97 -5.73
CA LEU A 134 11.44 -0.27 -4.98
C LEU A 134 12.54 -0.54 -3.93
N CYS A 135 13.81 -0.39 -4.30
CA CYS A 135 14.92 -0.62 -3.38
C CYS A 135 15.00 0.44 -2.27
N GLU A 136 14.72 1.70 -2.58
CA GLU A 136 14.65 2.78 -1.58
C GLU A 136 13.46 2.59 -0.65
N ALA A 137 12.28 2.26 -1.19
CA ALA A 137 11.10 1.94 -0.42
C ALA A 137 11.36 0.83 0.61
N ASP A 138 11.93 -0.31 0.19
CA ASP A 138 12.23 -1.41 1.12
C ASP A 138 13.35 -1.06 2.11
N ARG A 139 14.41 -0.39 1.67
CA ARG A 139 15.53 0.00 2.55
C ARG A 139 15.08 0.97 3.63
N ASP A 140 14.39 2.03 3.22
CA ASP A 140 13.93 3.05 4.15
C ASP A 140 12.90 2.45 5.10
N ASN A 141 12.00 1.57 4.60
CA ASN A 141 11.03 0.89 5.44
C ASN A 141 11.68 0.00 6.52
N ARG A 142 12.72 -0.76 6.16
CA ARG A 142 13.53 -1.47 7.16
C ARG A 142 14.15 -0.53 8.19
N ALA A 143 14.64 0.63 7.74
CA ALA A 143 15.40 1.52 8.59
C ALA A 143 14.56 2.13 9.72
N ALA A 144 13.31 2.53 9.48
CA ALA A 144 12.50 3.01 10.61
C ALA A 144 11.83 1.91 11.42
N ASP A 145 11.58 0.72 10.87
CA ASP A 145 11.20 -0.44 11.69
C ASP A 145 12.28 -0.77 12.74
N GLN A 146 13.56 -0.74 12.31
CA GLN A 146 14.68 -0.86 13.25
C GLN A 146 14.73 0.29 14.25
N ALA A 147 14.55 1.53 13.81
CA ALA A 147 14.56 2.69 14.71
C ALA A 147 13.42 2.64 15.75
N PHE A 148 12.26 2.09 15.38
CA PHE A 148 11.15 1.84 16.30
C PHE A 148 11.53 0.83 17.38
N SER A 149 12.10 -0.31 16.96
CA SER A 149 12.57 -1.36 17.85
C SER A 149 13.62 -0.85 18.82
N ASP A 150 14.60 -0.09 18.34
CA ASP A 150 15.65 0.51 19.17
C ASP A 150 15.09 1.49 20.21
N ALA A 151 14.08 2.29 19.84
CA ALA A 151 13.43 3.24 20.76
C ALA A 151 12.63 2.52 21.86
N LEU A 152 11.96 1.42 21.54
CA LEU A 152 11.27 0.57 22.51
C LEU A 152 12.26 -0.06 23.49
N ASP A 153 13.36 -0.62 22.99
CA ASP A 153 14.41 -1.23 23.81
C ASP A 153 15.08 -0.21 24.75
N ALA A 154 15.22 1.05 24.30
CA ALA A 154 15.73 2.15 25.10
C ALA A 154 14.74 2.69 26.15
N GLY A 155 13.46 2.30 26.07
CA GLY A 155 12.39 2.85 26.92
C GLY A 155 12.11 4.34 26.67
N ASP A 156 12.46 4.86 25.49
CA ASP A 156 12.25 6.25 25.12
C ASP A 156 10.86 6.44 24.51
N PHE A 157 9.86 6.52 25.38
CA PHE A 157 8.46 6.68 24.96
C PHE A 157 8.19 7.96 24.17
N ALA A 158 9.03 8.99 24.26
CA ALA A 158 8.89 10.19 23.44
C ALA A 158 9.32 9.90 22.00
N ALA A 159 10.46 9.22 21.82
CA ALA A 159 10.89 8.72 20.52
C ALA A 159 9.90 7.69 19.96
N THR A 160 9.38 6.76 20.79
CA THR A 160 8.31 5.83 20.38
C THR A 160 7.09 6.59 19.89
N HIS A 161 6.64 7.64 20.58
CA HIS A 161 5.46 8.40 20.20
C HIS A 161 5.67 9.24 18.91
N GLU A 162 6.90 9.65 18.64
CA GLU A 162 7.29 10.30 17.38
C GLU A 162 7.36 9.28 16.22
N VAL A 163 7.89 8.09 16.47
CA VAL A 163 7.94 7.00 15.48
C VAL A 163 6.54 6.46 15.18
N VAL A 164 5.69 6.25 16.18
CA VAL A 164 4.28 5.84 16.00
C VAL A 164 3.49 6.89 15.21
N ARG A 165 3.73 8.18 15.47
CA ARG A 165 3.13 9.27 14.67
C ARG A 165 3.54 9.18 13.20
N ASN A 166 4.75 8.68 12.93
CA ASN A 166 5.27 8.48 11.58
C ASN A 166 4.93 7.10 10.99
N GLN A 167 4.48 6.10 11.78
CA GLN A 167 4.22 4.73 11.34
C GLN A 167 2.99 4.59 10.42
N ILE A 168 1.90 5.33 10.70
CA ILE A 168 0.74 5.37 9.79
C ILE A 168 1.17 5.95 8.42
N SER A 169 2.14 6.86 8.41
CA SER A 169 2.68 7.44 7.17
C SER A 169 3.73 6.56 6.46
N PHE A 170 4.21 5.48 7.08
CA PHE A 170 5.50 4.91 6.70
C PHE A 170 5.40 4.05 5.44
N ILE A 171 4.63 2.97 5.51
CA ILE A 171 4.37 2.09 4.37
C ILE A 171 3.60 2.82 3.26
N GLU A 172 2.70 3.73 3.60
CA GLU A 172 1.95 4.54 2.64
C GLU A 172 2.89 5.44 1.84
N VAL A 173 3.83 6.12 2.48
CA VAL A 173 4.85 6.92 1.78
C VAL A 173 5.66 6.04 0.83
N TYR A 174 6.01 4.82 1.21
CA TYR A 174 6.79 3.93 0.35
C TYR A 174 5.98 3.34 -0.80
N VAL A 175 4.74 2.91 -0.55
CA VAL A 175 3.80 2.47 -1.59
C VAL A 175 3.55 3.62 -2.57
N LEU A 176 3.27 4.83 -2.07
CA LEU A 176 3.05 6.02 -2.90
C LEU A 176 4.30 6.39 -3.72
N ARG A 177 5.52 6.27 -3.17
CA ARG A 177 6.76 6.46 -3.93
C ARG A 177 6.85 5.47 -5.10
N VAL A 178 6.46 4.22 -4.89
CA VAL A 178 6.40 3.21 -5.97
C VAL A 178 5.34 3.60 -7.00
N LEU A 179 4.16 4.04 -6.59
CA LEU A 179 3.11 4.52 -7.51
C LEU A 179 3.56 5.74 -8.33
N VAL A 180 4.32 6.66 -7.73
CA VAL A 180 4.95 7.79 -8.43
C VAL A 180 5.94 7.30 -9.49
N ALA A 181 6.81 6.36 -9.14
CA ALA A 181 7.78 5.80 -10.09
C ALA A 181 7.11 5.06 -11.26
N LEU A 182 5.92 4.50 -11.05
CA LEU A 182 5.09 3.87 -12.07
C LEU A 182 4.26 4.88 -12.90
N GLY A 183 4.30 6.17 -12.58
CA GLY A 183 3.56 7.23 -13.30
C GLY A 183 2.06 7.29 -12.99
N VAL A 184 1.58 6.43 -12.11
CA VAL A 184 0.15 6.28 -11.74
C VAL A 184 -0.22 7.04 -10.46
N ALA A 185 0.71 7.83 -9.91
CA ALA A 185 0.46 8.61 -8.70
C ALA A 185 -0.78 9.50 -8.82
N VAL A 186 -1.65 9.37 -7.83
CA VAL A 186 -2.86 10.16 -7.65
C VAL A 186 -2.53 11.35 -6.75
N SER A 187 -2.96 12.56 -7.14
CA SER A 187 -2.88 13.72 -6.26
C SER A 187 -3.85 13.50 -5.11
N VAL A 188 -3.34 13.34 -3.89
CA VAL A 188 -4.16 13.38 -2.68
C VAL A 188 -4.63 14.84 -2.54
N GLN A 189 -5.89 15.10 -2.88
CA GLN A 189 -6.45 16.43 -2.68
C GLN A 189 -6.71 16.62 -1.18
N ASP A 190 -6.13 17.68 -0.63
CA ASP A 190 -6.38 18.29 0.67
C ASP A 190 -5.40 17.97 1.83
N THR A 191 -4.92 19.05 2.46
CA THR A 191 -3.98 19.08 3.59
C THR A 191 -4.65 18.82 4.94
N GLY A 192 -5.98 18.67 4.97
CA GLY A 192 -6.75 18.09 6.08
C GLY A 192 -7.05 16.60 5.84
N SER A 193 -6.12 15.89 5.21
CA SER A 193 -6.31 14.61 4.52
C SER A 193 -7.08 13.58 5.34
N TRP A 194 -7.75 12.65 4.64
CA TRP A 194 -8.20 11.37 5.18
C TRP A 194 -7.14 10.69 6.10
N TRP A 195 -5.85 10.85 5.82
CA TRP A 195 -4.77 10.37 6.69
C TRP A 195 -4.76 10.96 8.10
N ALA A 196 -5.20 12.22 8.27
CA ALA A 196 -5.44 12.83 9.57
C ALA A 196 -6.72 12.30 10.23
N HIS A 197 -7.73 11.92 9.44
CA HIS A 197 -8.96 11.27 9.92
C HIS A 197 -8.71 9.83 10.40
N LEU A 198 -7.88 9.03 9.71
CA LEU A 198 -7.44 7.71 10.17
C LEU A 198 -6.54 7.80 11.41
N ALA A 199 -5.65 8.80 11.46
CA ALA A 199 -4.92 9.11 12.67
C ALA A 199 -5.89 9.39 13.83
N ASP A 200 -6.93 10.21 13.65
CA ASP A 200 -7.98 10.44 14.66
C ASP A 200 -8.76 9.16 15.04
N GLN A 201 -9.02 8.25 14.10
CA GLN A 201 -9.69 6.97 14.39
C GLN A 201 -8.82 6.00 15.21
N ALA A 202 -7.49 6.00 15.00
CA ALA A 202 -6.55 5.26 15.84
C ALA A 202 -6.44 5.84 17.28
N HIS A 203 -6.95 7.06 17.51
CA HIS A 203 -7.07 7.69 18.84
C HIS A 203 -8.43 7.44 19.51
N ALA A 204 -9.39 6.78 18.85
CA ALA A 204 -10.65 6.43 19.48
C ALA A 204 -10.41 5.28 20.49
N PRO A 205 -10.65 5.48 21.80
CA PRO A 205 -10.58 4.39 22.75
C PRO A 205 -11.64 3.35 22.36
N SER A 206 -11.20 2.09 22.23
CA SER A 206 -12.10 0.95 22.09
C SER A 206 -13.20 1.06 23.16
N PRO A 207 -14.49 1.00 22.80
CA PRO A 207 -15.54 1.05 23.81
C PRO A 207 -15.32 -0.13 24.75
N LEU A 208 -15.05 0.17 26.02
CA LEU A 208 -14.89 -0.85 27.03
C LEU A 208 -16.17 -1.71 27.05
N PRO A 209 -16.07 -3.03 27.21
CA PRO A 209 -17.24 -3.88 27.32
C PRO A 209 -17.98 -3.52 28.62
N GLY A 210 -18.93 -2.59 28.53
CA GLY A 210 -19.60 -2.00 29.68
C GLY A 210 -20.57 -0.87 29.32
N ASP A 211 -20.33 -0.13 28.24
CA ASP A 211 -21.25 0.94 27.81
C ASP A 211 -22.32 0.42 26.84
N LEU A 212 -23.22 -0.41 27.37
CA LEU A 212 -24.56 -0.54 26.79
C LEU A 212 -25.51 0.34 27.63
N PRO A 213 -26.38 1.14 26.98
CA PRO A 213 -27.35 1.95 27.71
C PRO A 213 -28.31 1.01 28.43
N THR A 214 -28.35 1.12 29.75
CA THR A 214 -29.46 0.58 30.55
C THR A 214 -30.66 1.47 30.30
N GLY A 215 -31.75 0.87 29.83
CA GLY A 215 -33.06 1.52 29.77
C GLY A 215 -33.62 1.85 31.15
#